data_AF-A0A1H9T1Z5-F1
#
_entry.id   AF-A0A1H9T1Z5-F1
#
_cell.length_a   1.000
_cell.length_b   1.000
_cell.length_c   1.000
_cell.angle_alpha   90.00
_cell.angle_beta   90.00
_cell.angle_gamma   90.00
#
_symmetry.space_group_name_H-M   'P 1'
#
loop_
_entity.id
_entity.type
_entity.pdbx_description
1 polymer ?
#
loop_
_entity_poly.entity_id
_entity_poly.type
_entity_poly.pdbx_seq_one_letter_code
_entity_poly.pdbx_strand_id
1 'polypeptide(L)'
;MADEPASAGCHGPTAPVPPRPRDRSEHISWGGGLFVDTNGHNDFICTGGVIYDSGFGSPARALPYGTSLTALGFSCTSAENGIRCAHTPSHHGFRIASTSNERF
;
A
#
# COMPACT_ATOMS: atom_id res chain seq x y z
N MET A 1 14.23 -13.43 16.04
CA MET A 1 13.78 -12.32 15.19
C MET A 1 12.33 -12.60 14.92
N ALA A 2 11.39 -11.76 15.38
CA ALA A 2 10.00 -11.95 14.98
C ALA A 2 9.95 -11.69 13.47
N ASP A 3 9.48 -12.68 12.72
CA ASP A 3 9.25 -12.55 11.28
C ASP A 3 8.17 -11.49 11.13
N GLU A 4 8.53 -10.27 10.70
CA GLU A 4 7.51 -9.27 10.39
C GLU A 4 6.65 -9.81 9.25
N PRO A 5 5.32 -9.75 9.37
CA PRO A 5 4.45 -10.36 8.37
C PRO A 5 4.74 -9.72 7.02
N ALA A 6 4.95 -10.55 6.00
CA ALA A 6 5.12 -10.07 4.65
C ALA A 6 3.93 -9.17 4.28
N SER A 7 4.21 -8.10 3.53
CA SER A 7 3.21 -7.10 3.18
C SER A 7 3.35 -6.63 1.74
N ALA A 8 2.24 -6.13 1.20
CA ALA A 8 2.20 -5.38 -0.04
C ALA A 8 1.69 -3.97 0.26
N GLY A 9 2.32 -2.97 -0.33
CA GLY A 9 1.94 -1.58 -0.15
C GLY A 9 2.18 -0.72 -1.37
N CYS A 10 1.48 0.40 -1.42
CA CYS A 10 1.57 1.38 -2.48
C CYS A 10 1.77 2.75 -1.86
N HIS A 11 2.81 3.47 -2.29
CA HIS A 11 3.01 4.89 -1.98
C HIS A 11 2.40 5.77 -3.06
N GLY A 12 1.81 6.88 -2.63
CA GLY A 12 1.24 7.88 -3.54
C GLY A 12 0.28 8.82 -2.83
N PRO A 13 -0.08 9.95 -3.46
CA PRO A 13 -1.12 10.82 -2.95
C PRO A 13 -2.44 10.04 -2.86
N THR A 14 -2.98 9.95 -1.65
CA THR A 14 -4.31 9.39 -1.41
C THR A 14 -5.30 10.54 -1.34
N ALA A 15 -6.50 10.38 -1.90
CA ALA A 15 -7.59 11.32 -1.63
C ALA A 15 -8.90 10.57 -1.37
N PRO A 16 -9.66 10.92 -0.33
CA PRO A 16 -9.25 11.79 0.76
C PRO A 16 -8.12 11.16 1.60
N VAL A 17 -7.18 11.99 2.07
CA VAL A 17 -6.25 11.57 3.13
C VAL A 17 -7.07 11.44 4.41
N PRO A 18 -7.07 10.28 5.09
CA PRO A 18 -7.83 10.10 6.32
C PRO A 18 -7.28 11.00 7.44
N PRO A 19 -8.10 11.39 8.41
CA PRO A 19 -7.62 12.13 9.59
C PRO A 19 -6.53 11.32 10.31
N ARG A 20 -5.45 12.01 10.70
CA ARG A 20 -4.34 11.38 11.44
C ARG A 20 -4.85 10.92 12.82
N PRO A 21 -4.64 9.65 13.21
CA PRO A 21 -4.93 9.17 14.55
C PRO A 21 -4.08 9.89 15.62
N ARG A 22 -4.64 10.11 16.81
CA ARG A 22 -3.97 10.89 17.89
C ARG A 22 -2.69 10.24 18.43
N ASP A 23 -2.58 8.93 18.28
CA ASP A 23 -1.45 8.11 18.72
C ASP A 23 -0.27 8.13 17.72
N ARG A 24 -0.45 8.69 16.51
CA ARG A 24 0.61 8.82 15.52
C ARG A 24 1.34 10.15 15.68
N SER A 25 2.67 10.12 15.60
CA SER A 25 3.52 11.32 15.73
C SER A 25 3.17 12.37 14.67
N GLU A 26 3.06 13.62 15.09
CA GLU A 26 2.77 14.74 14.19
C GLU A 26 3.91 15.05 13.21
N HIS A 27 5.14 14.68 13.60
CA HIS A 27 6.37 14.87 12.85
C HIS A 27 6.61 13.84 11.73
N ILE A 28 5.73 12.85 11.54
CA ILE A 28 5.89 11.79 10.53
C ILE A 28 4.78 11.91 9.48
N SER A 29 5.11 11.79 8.20
CA SER A 29 4.13 11.85 7.10
C SER A 29 3.03 10.79 7.28
N TRP A 30 1.77 11.19 7.02
CA TRP A 30 0.59 10.35 7.21
C TRP A 30 -0.24 10.27 5.92
N GLY A 31 -0.71 9.07 5.59
CA GLY A 31 -1.67 8.86 4.51
C GLY A 31 -1.06 8.98 3.11
N GLY A 32 0.25 8.89 2.97
CA GLY A 32 0.96 8.87 1.68
C GLY A 32 0.95 7.49 0.99
N GLY A 33 -0.05 6.66 1.27
CA GLY A 33 -0.15 5.30 0.77
C GLY A 33 -1.00 4.38 1.66
N LEU A 34 -1.20 3.14 1.21
CA LEU A 34 -1.87 2.06 1.95
C LEU A 34 -1.04 0.77 1.86
N PHE A 35 -1.21 -0.09 2.85
CA PHE A 35 -0.63 -1.44 2.85
C PHE A 35 -1.64 -2.49 3.32
N VAL A 36 -1.33 -3.75 3.02
CA VAL A 36 -1.96 -4.94 3.60
C VAL A 36 -0.87 -5.97 3.93
N ASP A 37 -0.96 -6.62 5.09
CA ASP A 37 -0.07 -7.70 5.48
C ASP A 37 -0.72 -9.10 5.38
N THR A 38 0.10 -10.14 5.55
CA THR A 38 -0.33 -11.54 5.49
C THR A 38 -1.34 -11.93 6.58
N ASN A 39 -1.41 -11.18 7.68
CA ASN A 39 -2.42 -11.35 8.74
C ASN A 39 -3.75 -10.66 8.39
N GLY A 40 -3.80 -9.93 7.27
CA GLY A 40 -4.97 -9.20 6.80
C GLY A 40 -5.11 -7.80 7.36
N HIS A 41 -4.14 -7.32 8.13
CA HIS A 41 -4.18 -5.95 8.63
C HIS A 41 -3.86 -4.97 7.49
N ASN A 42 -4.75 -3.99 7.31
CA ASN A 42 -4.65 -2.96 6.28
C ASN A 42 -4.82 -1.55 6.85
N ASP A 43 -3.84 -0.67 6.59
CA ASP A 43 -3.89 0.70 7.10
C ASP A 43 -3.14 1.67 6.18
N PHE A 44 -3.30 2.95 6.48
CA PHE A 44 -2.57 4.01 5.83
C PHE A 44 -1.12 4.05 6.30
N ILE A 45 -0.23 4.31 5.36
CA ILE A 45 1.20 4.37 5.66
C ILE A 45 1.49 5.60 6.52
N CYS A 46 2.10 5.36 7.67
CA CYS A 46 2.63 6.36 8.58
C CYS A 46 4.15 6.19 8.67
N THR A 47 4.89 6.89 7.82
CA THR A 47 6.35 6.78 7.78
C THR A 47 6.98 8.07 7.27
N GLY A 48 8.25 8.29 7.61
CA GLY A 48 8.99 9.49 7.23
C GLY A 48 9.50 9.49 5.78
N GLY A 49 9.25 8.42 5.00
CA GLY A 49 9.78 8.26 3.65
C GLY A 49 9.01 7.27 2.77
N VAL A 50 9.68 6.71 1.78
CA VAL A 50 9.14 5.63 0.94
C VAL A 50 9.69 4.30 1.46
N ILE A 51 8.82 3.36 1.83
CA ILE A 51 9.18 2.04 2.36
C ILE A 51 8.87 0.90 1.37
N TYR A 52 7.99 1.14 0.39
CA TYR A 52 7.76 0.25 -0.74
C TYR A 52 8.36 0.86 -2.02
N ASP A 53 9.67 0.66 -2.22
CA ASP A 53 10.44 1.06 -3.40
C ASP A 53 11.46 -0.04 -3.74
N SER A 54 12.09 0.05 -4.91
CA SER A 54 13.18 -0.86 -5.31
C SER A 54 14.51 -0.63 -4.59
N GLY A 55 14.55 0.33 -3.65
CA GLY A 55 15.75 0.67 -2.87
C GLY A 55 16.73 1.56 -3.65
N PHE A 56 17.95 1.71 -3.11
CA PHE A 56 18.95 2.61 -3.71
C PHE A 56 19.55 2.03 -5.00
N GLY A 57 19.49 2.81 -6.08
CA GLY A 57 20.27 2.55 -7.31
C GLY A 57 19.53 1.88 -8.46
N SER A 58 18.23 1.61 -8.33
CA SER A 58 17.40 1.18 -9.46
C SER A 58 16.02 1.79 -9.37
N PRO A 59 15.50 2.40 -10.45
CA PRO A 59 14.14 2.91 -10.46
C PRO A 59 13.15 1.74 -10.40
N ALA A 60 12.06 1.92 -9.64
CA ALA A 60 11.00 0.93 -9.60
C ALA A 60 10.44 0.73 -11.01
N ARG A 61 10.28 -0.54 -11.42
CA ARG A 61 9.68 -0.86 -12.71
C ARG A 61 8.21 -0.45 -12.67
N ALA A 62 7.82 0.48 -13.55
CA ALA A 62 6.43 0.87 -13.70
C ALA A 62 5.57 -0.34 -14.08
N LEU A 63 4.39 -0.44 -13.45
CA LEU A 63 3.38 -1.46 -13.75
C LEU A 63 2.31 -0.83 -14.66
N PRO A 64 2.26 -1.18 -15.97
CA PRO A 64 1.30 -0.58 -16.89
C PRO A 64 -0.15 -0.81 -16.46
N TYR A 65 -1.07 0.06 -16.86
CA TYR A 65 -2.49 -0.17 -16.65
C TYR A 65 -2.96 -1.48 -17.31
N GLY A 66 -3.89 -2.17 -16.65
CA GLY A 66 -4.39 -3.48 -17.07
C GLY A 66 -3.47 -4.65 -16.69
N THR A 67 -2.31 -4.40 -16.07
CA THR A 67 -1.39 -5.47 -15.66
C THR A 67 -1.51 -5.79 -14.18
N SER A 68 -1.19 -7.04 -13.83
CA SER A 68 -1.20 -7.52 -12.45
C SER A 68 0.18 -8.07 -12.08
N LEU A 69 0.58 -7.81 -10.85
CA LEU A 69 1.75 -8.40 -10.20
C LEU A 69 1.27 -9.34 -9.09
N THR A 70 1.75 -10.58 -9.08
CA THR A 70 1.41 -11.56 -8.06
C THR A 70 2.69 -12.09 -7.41
N ALA A 71 2.77 -12.02 -6.09
CA ALA A 71 3.90 -12.53 -5.30
C ALA A 71 3.45 -12.82 -3.86
N LEU A 72 3.95 -13.90 -3.26
CA LEU A 72 3.73 -14.24 -1.84
C LEU A 72 2.24 -14.22 -1.40
N GLY A 73 1.32 -14.63 -2.28
CA GLY A 73 -0.12 -14.60 -2.01
C GLY A 73 -0.80 -13.24 -2.17
N PHE A 74 -0.04 -12.19 -2.50
CA PHE A 74 -0.57 -10.89 -2.88
C PHE A 74 -0.77 -10.80 -4.39
N SER A 75 -1.86 -10.16 -4.81
CA SER A 75 -2.13 -9.79 -6.19
C SER A 75 -2.47 -8.31 -6.26
N CYS A 76 -1.61 -7.53 -6.93
CA CYS A 76 -1.78 -6.11 -7.18
C CYS A 76 -2.08 -5.86 -8.65
N THR A 77 -3.26 -5.33 -8.95
CA THR A 77 -3.69 -4.98 -10.30
C THR A 77 -3.68 -3.47 -10.47
N SER A 78 -2.99 -2.99 -11.50
CA SER A 78 -2.94 -1.59 -11.89
C SER A 78 -4.06 -1.28 -12.90
N ALA A 79 -4.82 -0.22 -12.65
CA ALA A 79 -5.87 0.26 -13.54
C ALA A 79 -5.89 1.80 -13.55
N GLU A 80 -6.54 2.39 -14.55
CA GLU A 80 -6.65 3.86 -14.68
C GLU A 80 -7.35 4.51 -13.48
N ASN A 81 -8.23 3.77 -12.82
CA ASN A 81 -8.95 4.19 -11.61
C ASN A 81 -8.25 3.79 -10.31
N GLY A 82 -6.98 3.40 -10.36
CA GLY A 82 -6.15 3.10 -9.20
C GLY A 82 -5.53 1.70 -9.19
N ILE A 83 -4.80 1.42 -8.12
CA ILE A 83 -4.19 0.11 -7.87
C ILE A 83 -5.03 -0.63 -6.83
N ARG A 84 -5.34 -1.90 -7.09
CA ARG A 84 -5.99 -2.80 -6.15
C ARG A 84 -5.02 -3.90 -5.75
N CYS A 85 -4.65 -3.96 -4.47
CA CYS A 85 -3.84 -5.04 -3.90
C CYS A 85 -4.70 -5.89 -2.98
N ALA A 86 -4.65 -7.20 -3.14
CA ALA A 86 -5.35 -8.16 -2.29
C ALA A 86 -4.42 -9.29 -1.88
N HIS A 87 -4.45 -9.66 -0.60
CA HIS A 87 -3.84 -10.88 -0.10
C HIS A 87 -4.87 -12.01 -0.20
N THR A 88 -4.74 -12.84 -1.24
CA THR A 88 -5.72 -13.89 -1.58
C THR A 88 -6.03 -14.82 -0.40
N PRO A 89 -5.05 -15.31 0.39
CA PRO A 89 -5.33 -16.18 1.53
C PRO A 89 -6.19 -15.55 2.62
N SER A 90 -5.97 -14.26 2.92
CA SER A 90 -6.73 -13.56 3.98
C SER A 90 -8.00 -12.87 3.48
N HIS A 91 -8.19 -12.80 2.16
CA HIS A 91 -9.24 -12.02 1.49
C HIS A 91 -9.23 -10.51 1.76
N HIS A 92 -8.24 -10.01 2.50
CA HIS A 92 -8.06 -8.59 2.78
C HIS A 92 -7.22 -7.88 1.73
N GLY A 93 -7.41 -6.57 1.64
CA GLY A 93 -6.68 -5.75 0.70
C GLY A 93 -7.06 -4.28 0.75
N PHE A 94 -6.61 -3.57 -0.26
CA PHE A 94 -6.94 -2.16 -0.45
C PHE A 94 -7.04 -1.81 -1.94
N ARG A 95 -7.73 -0.71 -2.21
CA ARG A 95 -7.68 0.01 -3.47
C ARG A 95 -7.28 1.46 -3.19
N ILE A 96 -6.31 1.96 -3.95
CA ILE A 96 -5.80 3.33 -3.84
C ILE A 96 -5.85 4.00 -5.21
N ALA A 97 -6.39 5.21 -5.26
CA ALA A 97 -6.43 6.06 -6.45
C ALA A 97 -6.20 7.52 -6.07
N SER A 98 -5.97 8.37 -7.08
CA SER A 98 -5.74 9.80 -6.87
C SER A 98 -6.94 10.53 -6.22
N THR A 99 -8.15 9.97 -6.29
CA THR A 99 -9.40 10.58 -5.82
C THR A 99 -10.25 9.68 -4.92
N SER A 100 -9.85 8.42 -4.70
CA SER A 100 -10.60 7.51 -3.83
C SER A 100 -9.72 6.41 -3.24
N ASN A 101 -10.04 5.99 -2.01
CA ASN A 101 -9.37 4.88 -1.33
C ASN A 101 -10.41 3.95 -0.69
N GLU A 102 -10.09 2.66 -0.63
CA GLU A 102 -10.94 1.63 -0.07
C GLU A 102 -10.08 0.54 0.58
N ARG A 103 -10.58 -0.03 1.68
CA ARG A 103 -9.99 -1.19 2.37
C ARG A 103 -11.08 -2.25 2.54
N PHE A 104 -10.73 -3.51 2.38
CA PHE A 104 -11.63 -4.65 2.49
C PHE A 104 -10.92 -5.84 3.15
#